data_AF-A0A2E1GQV0-F1
#
_entry.id   AF-A0A2E1GQV0-F1
#
_cell.length_a   1.000
_cell.length_b   1.000
_cell.length_c   1.000
_cell.angle_alpha   90.00
_cell.angle_beta   90.00
_cell.angle_gamma   90.00
#
_symmetry.space_group_name_H-M   'P 1'
#
loop_
_entity.id
_entity.type
_entity.pdbx_description
1 polymer ?
#
loop_
_entity_poly.entity_id
_entity_poly.type
_entity_poly.pdbx_seq_one_letter_code
_entity_poly.pdbx_strand_id
1 'polypeptide(L)' 'MTKNSVLVKLTNIFREIFNDREIVINNKTTAQDIDNWDSLTHMLLISKIEEEFEIKFKLKELNNLNNVGNLVEIINTKI' A
#
# COMPACT_ATOMS: atom_id res chain seq x y z
N MET A 1 12.75 7.37 5.27
CA MET A 1 12.57 6.16 6.13
C MET A 1 13.34 4.98 5.56
N THR A 2 13.46 3.85 6.27
CA THR A 2 14.00 2.60 5.68
C THR A 2 12.88 1.82 4.97
N LYS A 3 13.20 1.05 3.92
CA LYS A 3 12.23 0.20 3.22
C LYS A 3 11.46 -0.73 4.17
N ASN A 4 12.13 -1.27 5.19
CA ASN A 4 11.51 -2.14 6.18
C ASN A 4 10.45 -1.39 7.02
N SER A 5 10.75 -0.18 7.48
CA SER A 5 9.75 0.63 8.23
C SER A 5 8.50 0.99 7.42
N VAL A 6 8.65 1.24 6.11
CA VAL A 6 7.50 1.47 5.22
C VAL A 6 6.65 0.21 5.08
N LEU A 7 7.28 -0.94 4.88
CA LEU A 7 6.61 -2.25 4.79
C LEU A 7 5.81 -2.59 6.05
N VAL A 8 6.36 -2.34 7.24
CA VAL A 8 5.65 -2.58 8.51
C VAL A 8 4.42 -1.69 8.62
N LYS A 9 4.55 -0.39 8.32
CA LYS A 9 3.41 0.54 8.33
C LYS A 9 2.34 0.14 7.31
N LEU A 10 2.75 -0.17 6.08
CA LEU A 10 1.83 -0.66 5.06
C LEU A 10 1.12 -1.93 5.50
N THR A 11 1.83 -2.90 6.11
CA THR A 11 1.20 -4.13 6.62
C THR A 11 0.05 -3.81 7.56
N ASN A 12 0.22 -2.85 8.47
CA ASN A 12 -0.84 -2.45 9.39
C ASN A 12 -2.03 -1.79 8.67
N ILE A 13 -1.76 -0.92 7.68
CA ILE A 13 -2.81 -0.30 6.86
C ILE A 13 -3.60 -1.36 6.10
N PHE A 14 -2.92 -2.34 5.49
CA PHE A 14 -3.57 -3.44 4.80
C PHE A 14 -4.48 -4.22 5.75
N ARG A 15 -4.01 -4.56 6.95
CA ARG A 15 -4.82 -5.25 7.96
C ARG A 15 -6.06 -4.47 8.36
N GLU A 16 -5.98 -3.14 8.43
CA GLU A 16 -7.10 -2.26 8.72
C GLU A 16 -8.13 -2.24 7.57
N ILE A 17 -7.66 -2.02 6.33
CA ILE A 17 -8.53 -1.88 5.16
C ILE A 17 -9.22 -3.19 4.80
N PHE A 18 -8.51 -4.32 4.87
CA PHE A 18 -9.04 -5.63 4.53
C PHE A 18 -9.65 -6.36 5.74
N ASN A 19 -9.58 -5.75 6.94
CA ASN A 19 -10.06 -6.32 8.20
C ASN A 19 -9.54 -7.75 8.44
N ASP A 20 -8.27 -7.99 8.09
CA ASP A 20 -7.60 -9.28 8.24
C ASP A 20 -6.23 -9.07 8.88
N ARG A 21 -6.07 -9.58 10.11
CA ARG A 21 -4.84 -9.42 10.92
C ARG A 21 -3.72 -10.36 10.50
N GLU A 22 -4.03 -11.41 9.74
CA GLU A 22 -3.07 -12.41 9.30
C GLU A 22 -2.34 -11.96 8.02
N ILE A 23 -2.79 -10.89 7.37
CA ILE A 23 -2.11 -10.31 6.21
C ILE A 23 -0.65 -9.99 6.57
N VAL A 24 0.26 -10.54 5.77
CA VAL A 24 1.68 -10.21 5.77
C VAL A 24 2.08 -9.92 4.33
N ILE A 25 2.28 -8.63 4.04
CA ILE A 25 2.68 -8.19 2.71
C ILE A 25 4.20 -8.21 2.54
N ASN A 26 4.64 -8.38 1.31
CA ASN A 26 6.04 -8.24 0.89
C ASN A 26 6.10 -7.51 -0.45
N ASN A 27 7.30 -7.21 -0.96
CA ASN A 27 7.46 -6.44 -2.20
C ASN A 27 6.79 -7.08 -3.44
N LYS A 28 6.53 -8.38 -3.41
CA LYS A 28 5.88 -9.10 -4.52
C LYS A 28 4.37 -9.21 -4.36
N THR A 29 3.81 -8.86 -3.20
CA THR A 29 2.37 -8.94 -2.95
C THR A 29 1.60 -8.05 -3.93
N THR A 30 0.55 -8.61 -4.51
CA THR A 30 -0.34 -8.01 -5.51
C THR A 30 -1.80 -8.09 -5.06
N ALA A 31 -2.70 -7.46 -5.82
CA ALA A 31 -4.14 -7.58 -5.62
C ALA A 31 -4.68 -9.01 -5.70
N GLN A 32 -3.96 -9.92 -6.38
CA GLN A 32 -4.37 -11.32 -6.48
C GLN A 32 -4.05 -12.13 -5.23
N ASP A 33 -3.15 -11.63 -4.37
CA ASP A 33 -2.69 -12.34 -3.17
C ASP A 33 -3.53 -12.01 -1.93
N ILE A 34 -4.47 -11.05 -2.02
CA ILE A 34 -5.29 -10.58 -0.90
C ILE A 34 -6.75 -10.64 -1.30
N ASP A 35 -7.54 -11.37 -0.50
CA ASP A 35 -8.97 -11.47 -0.70
C ASP A 35 -9.65 -10.10 -0.52
N ASN A 36 -10.69 -9.87 -1.33
CA ASN A 36 -11.43 -8.61 -1.38
C ASN A 36 -10.60 -7.38 -1.81
N TRP A 37 -9.41 -7.58 -2.40
CA TRP A 37 -8.68 -6.49 -3.03
C TRP A 37 -9.24 -6.14 -4.42
N ASP A 38 -10.23 -5.27 -4.41
CA ASP A 38 -10.92 -4.71 -5.57
C ASP A 38 -10.67 -3.20 -5.76
N SER A 39 -11.39 -2.56 -6.69
CA SER A 39 -11.26 -1.13 -6.96
C SER A 39 -11.63 -0.23 -5.77
N LEU A 40 -12.61 -0.63 -4.94
CA LEU A 40 -13.07 0.19 -3.81
C LEU A 40 -12.06 0.15 -2.67
N THR A 41 -11.66 -1.05 -2.27
CA THR A 41 -10.63 -1.26 -1.25
C THR A 41 -9.27 -0.70 -1.68
N HIS A 42 -8.95 -0.75 -2.98
CA HIS A 42 -7.77 -0.07 -3.52
C HIS A 42 -7.83 1.46 -3.31
N MET A 43 -8.97 2.11 -3.59
CA MET A 43 -9.11 3.55 -3.34
C MET A 43 -8.99 3.90 -1.85
N LEU A 44 -9.62 3.12 -0.97
CA LEU A 44 -9.52 3.31 0.48
C LEU A 44 -8.08 3.13 0.97
N LEU A 45 -7.39 2.11 0.47
CA LEU A 45 -5.98 1.84 0.75
C LEU A 45 -5.10 3.04 0.38
N ILE A 46 -5.24 3.56 -0.85
CA ILE A 46 -4.49 4.73 -1.29
C ILE A 46 -4.77 5.94 -0.40
N SER A 47 -6.04 6.21 -0.08
CA SER A 47 -6.42 7.33 0.79
C SER A 47 -5.78 7.22 2.18
N LYS A 48 -5.79 6.02 2.78
CA LYS A 48 -5.20 5.78 4.11
C LYS A 48 -3.68 5.92 4.07
N ILE A 49 -3.02 5.47 3.01
CA ILE A 49 -1.57 5.64 2.84
C ILE A 49 -1.21 7.11 2.71
N GLU A 50 -1.97 7.89 1.94
CA GLU A 50 -1.74 9.34 1.83
C GLU A 50 -1.81 10.05 3.18
N GLU A 51 -2.81 9.71 4.00
CA GLU A 51 -2.96 10.22 5.36
C GLU A 51 -1.76 9.82 6.23
N GLU A 52 -1.42 8.52 6.25
CA GLU A 52 -0.49 7.97 7.23
C GLU A 52 0.99 8.26 6.96
N PHE A 53 1.31 8.62 5.71
CA PHE A 53 2.64 9.07 5.31
C PHE A 53 2.68 10.58 5.01
N GLU A 54 1.56 11.29 5.14
CA GLU A 54 1.43 12.72 4.79
C GLU A 54 1.87 13.03 3.35
N ILE A 55 1.54 12.14 2.41
CA ILE A 55 1.91 12.25 0.99
C ILE A 55 0.68 12.36 0.08
N LYS A 56 0.90 12.74 -1.18
CA LYS A 56 -0.12 12.68 -2.24
C LYS A 56 0.39 11.93 -3.46
N PHE A 57 -0.40 10.96 -3.92
CA PHE A 57 -0.15 10.24 -5.16
C PHE A 57 -0.70 11.02 -6.36
N LYS A 58 0.04 10.96 -7.46
CA LYS A 58 -0.42 11.44 -8.77
C LYS A 58 -1.10 10.28 -9.49
N LEU A 59 -2.10 10.57 -10.32
CA LEU A 59 -2.81 9.55 -11.11
C LEU A 59 -1.84 8.65 -11.92
N LYS A 60 -0.78 9.24 -12.48
CA LYS A 60 0.27 8.51 -13.21
C LYS A 60 1.09 7.53 -12.35
N GLU A 61 1.22 7.81 -11.06
CA GLU A 61 1.95 6.95 -10.11
C GLU A 61 1.08 5.74 -9.75
N LEU A 62 -0.22 5.95 -9.60
CA LEU A 62 -1.20 4.89 -9.33
C LEU A 62 -1.28 3.87 -10.47
N ASN A 63 -1.18 4.32 -11.72
CA ASN A 63 -1.16 3.42 -12.88
C ASN A 63 0.03 2.44 -12.89
N ASN A 64 1.10 2.74 -12.15
CA ASN A 64 2.29 1.89 -12.06
C ASN A 64 2.31 1.03 -10.78
N LEU A 65 1.23 1.00 -10.00
CA LEU A 65 1.12 0.19 -8.78
C LEU A 65 0.69 -1.24 -9.11
N ASN A 66 1.63 -2.06 -9.56
CA ASN A 66 1.37 -3.48 -9.84
C ASN A 66 1.56 -4.39 -8.61
N ASN A 67 2.39 -3.95 -7.66
CA ASN A 67 2.69 -4.67 -6.43
C ASN A 67 3.06 -3.71 -5.30
N VAL A 68 3.10 -4.23 -4.07
CA VAL A 68 3.51 -3.50 -2.87
C VAL A 68 4.95 -2.96 -2.98
N GLY A 69 5.84 -3.61 -3.73
CA GLY A 69 7.19 -3.12 -3.96
C GLY A 69 7.20 -1.75 -4.66
N ASN A 70 6.39 -1.59 -5.71
CA ASN A 70 6.24 -0.30 -6.40
C ASN A 70 5.65 0.77 -5.47
N LEU A 71 4.69 0.38 -4.62
CA LEU A 71 4.12 1.27 -3.62
C LEU A 71 5.17 1.77 -2.62
N VAL A 72 6.00 0.87 -2.09
CA VAL A 72 7.11 1.20 -1.19
C VAL A 72 8.11 2.15 -1.85
N GLU A 73 8.42 1.93 -3.13
CA GLU A 73 9.31 2.83 -3.88
C GLU A 73 8.73 4.23 -4.03
N ILE A 74 7.46 4.35 -4.44
CA ILE A 74 6.82 5.66 -4.62
C ILE A 74 6.77 6.41 -3.28
N ILE A 75 6.40 5.74 -2.18
CA ILE A 75 6.42 6.34 -0.83
C ILE A 75 7.82 6.84 -0.48
N ASN A 76 8.85 6.01 -0.67
CA ASN A 76 10.24 6.40 -0.38
C ASN A 76 10.73 7.58 -1.22
N THR A 77 10.19 7.81 -2.42
CA THR A 77 10.55 9.01 -3.21
C THR A 77 9.90 10.30 -2.73
N LYS A 78 8.92 10.21 -1.81
CA LYS A 78 8.15 11.36 -1.31
C LYS A 78 8.47 11.75 0.13
N ILE A 79 9.27 10.94 0.85
CA ILE A 79 9.62 11.11 2.28
C ILE A 79 11.13 11.23 2.50
#